data_AF-A0A7W9E2X0-F1
#
_entry.id   AF-A0A7W9E2X0-F1
#
_cell.length_a   1.000
_cell.length_b   1.000
_cell.length_c   1.000
_cell.angle_alpha   90.00
_cell.angle_beta   90.00
_cell.angle_gamma   90.00
#
_symmetry.space_group_name_H-M   'P 1'
#
loop_
_entity.id
_entity.type
_entity.pdbx_description
1 polymer ?
#
loop_
_entity_poly.entity_id
_entity_poly.type
_entity_poly.pdbx_seq_one_letter_code
_entity_poly.pdbx_strand_id
1 'polypeptide(L)'
;MPVHTTTVPTLIGTVTPVRGLAPAPPLVVLGPSLGTTSALWNGVVGALAETSRVLRFDLPGHGASPAASHPFTVADLADAVITLVDSVGGGAFHYAGVSLGGAVGLELAVRHPDRLLSLGVICSGPKIGTPEGWRDRAAQIRGSGTPSVIVSSAERWFAPGFLERDPASGSAALNELSSINDESYAMCCEALAGYDVTQALGGIHTPTLCLSGEFDIATPSRLLADLAAVIPGARHEVIAGAAHLPALERPAEVAVLLQLLFEGPSPAAGSSRTAASAYTDGMTVRREVLGDAHVDRASAAITPETADFQDFITRYAWGEIWTRPGLDRRTRSFLTIAALVTGGHEGELTMHVRAALTNGLSRAEISEAILHTAIYAGVPAANAAFAVARDTFAALDTELTDPTS
;
A
#
# COMPACT_ATOMS: atom_id res chain seq x y z
N MET A 1 49.37 8.26 0.89
CA MET A 1 47.99 7.94 0.51
C MET A 1 47.09 8.57 1.56
N PRO A 2 46.45 9.71 1.27
CA PRO A 2 45.52 10.30 2.21
C PRO A 2 44.33 9.35 2.36
N VAL A 3 44.09 8.88 3.58
CA VAL A 3 42.90 8.12 3.93
C VAL A 3 41.72 9.06 3.72
N HIS A 4 40.88 8.81 2.72
CA HIS A 4 39.58 9.46 2.64
C HIS A 4 38.80 9.05 3.88
N THR A 5 38.73 9.93 4.87
CA THR A 5 37.77 9.80 5.97
C THR A 5 36.39 9.85 5.34
N THR A 6 35.73 8.70 5.24
CA THR A 6 34.36 8.59 4.74
C THR A 6 33.45 9.41 5.65
N THR A 7 32.79 10.43 5.09
CA THR A 7 31.75 11.24 5.74
C THR A 7 30.44 10.47 5.91
N VAL A 8 30.32 9.34 5.22
CA VAL A 8 29.15 8.45 5.22
C VAL A 8 29.03 7.75 6.58
N PRO A 9 27.94 7.98 7.34
CA PRO A 9 27.73 7.32 8.61
C PRO A 9 27.55 5.81 8.45
N THR A 10 27.95 5.04 9.47
CA THR A 10 27.64 3.60 9.52
C THR A 10 26.23 3.39 10.06
N LEU A 11 25.38 2.73 9.27
CA LEU A 11 24.03 2.34 9.68
C LEU A 11 24.00 0.83 9.95
N ILE A 12 23.33 0.43 11.02
CA ILE A 12 23.01 -0.96 11.33
C ILE A 12 21.54 -1.19 11.06
N GLY A 13 21.24 -2.30 10.41
CA GLY A 13 19.88 -2.69 10.08
C GLY A 13 19.56 -4.13 10.43
N THR A 14 18.28 -4.40 10.62
CA THR A 14 17.72 -5.73 10.84
C THR A 14 16.88 -6.14 9.63
N VAL A 15 17.18 -7.32 9.09
CA VAL A 15 16.40 -7.92 7.99
C VAL A 15 15.39 -8.90 8.58
N THR A 16 14.11 -8.63 8.36
CA THR A 16 13.04 -9.61 8.55
C THR A 16 12.88 -10.43 7.26
N PRO A 17 13.00 -11.77 7.31
CA PRO A 17 12.82 -12.61 6.14
C PRO A 17 11.36 -12.61 5.67
N VAL A 18 11.15 -12.88 4.39
CA VAL A 18 9.81 -13.11 3.84
C VAL A 18 9.20 -14.38 4.43
N ARG A 19 7.90 -14.39 4.69
CA ARG A 19 7.14 -15.57 5.16
C ARG A 19 6.53 -16.37 4.01
N GLY A 20 6.20 -15.70 2.90
CA GLY A 20 5.68 -16.34 1.68
C GLY A 20 6.73 -17.06 0.84
N LEU A 21 6.28 -17.88 -0.10
CA LEU A 21 7.11 -18.71 -0.99
C LEU A 21 7.55 -17.99 -2.28
N ALA A 22 7.60 -16.66 -2.28
CA ALA A 22 8.01 -15.91 -3.47
C ALA A 22 9.45 -16.31 -3.88
N PRO A 23 9.70 -16.73 -5.13
CA PRO A 23 11.02 -17.22 -5.54
C PRO A 23 12.12 -16.15 -5.50
N ALA A 24 11.75 -14.86 -5.58
CA ALA A 24 12.63 -13.71 -5.39
C ALA A 24 11.86 -12.55 -4.73
N PRO A 25 11.72 -12.55 -3.39
CA PRO A 25 10.95 -11.52 -2.70
C PRO A 25 11.62 -10.14 -2.84
N PRO A 26 10.87 -9.08 -3.17
CA PRO A 26 11.44 -7.73 -3.24
C PRO A 26 11.94 -7.29 -1.86
N LEU A 27 12.89 -6.35 -1.87
CA LEU A 27 13.38 -5.71 -0.65
C LEU A 27 12.58 -4.43 -0.38
N VAL A 28 12.06 -4.30 0.83
CA VAL A 28 11.49 -3.07 1.37
C VAL A 28 12.44 -2.52 2.43
N VAL A 29 12.80 -1.25 2.31
CA VAL A 29 13.67 -0.54 3.26
C VAL A 29 12.86 0.51 4.00
N LEU A 30 12.95 0.51 5.33
CA LEU A 30 12.15 1.36 6.21
C LEU A 30 13.06 2.28 7.05
N GLY A 31 12.91 3.60 6.84
CA GLY A 31 13.66 4.65 7.54
C GLY A 31 12.91 5.23 8.74
N PRO A 32 13.56 5.39 9.91
CA PRO A 32 12.91 5.90 11.11
C PRO A 32 12.81 7.44 11.11
N SER A 33 12.04 7.98 12.05
CA SER A 33 12.02 9.42 12.35
C SER A 33 13.19 9.81 13.26
N LEU A 34 13.60 11.08 13.24
CA LEU A 34 14.58 11.61 14.18
C LEU A 34 14.07 11.45 15.61
N GLY A 35 14.89 10.89 16.50
CA GLY A 35 14.46 10.62 17.87
C GLY A 35 13.80 9.25 18.06
N THR A 36 13.71 8.43 17.01
CA THR A 36 13.12 7.09 17.07
C THR A 36 14.09 6.03 16.56
N THR A 37 13.79 4.76 16.82
CA THR A 37 14.54 3.62 16.28
C THR A 37 13.71 2.85 15.25
N SER A 38 14.30 1.81 14.68
CA SER A 38 13.64 0.80 13.84
C SER A 38 12.45 0.12 14.52
N ALA A 39 12.31 0.23 15.85
CA ALA A 39 11.13 -0.22 16.59
C ALA A 39 9.85 0.52 16.19
N LEU A 40 9.95 1.74 15.64
CA LEU A 40 8.83 2.52 15.07
C LEU A 40 7.99 1.69 14.09
N TRP A 41 8.62 0.75 13.40
CA TRP A 41 8.02 -0.06 12.34
C TRP A 41 7.50 -1.42 12.82
N ASN A 42 7.60 -1.77 14.11
CA ASN A 42 7.25 -3.10 14.62
C ASN A 42 5.83 -3.54 14.24
N GLY A 43 4.86 -2.62 14.27
CA GLY A 43 3.47 -2.91 13.89
C GLY A 43 3.24 -3.09 12.38
N VAL A 44 4.16 -2.61 11.53
CA VAL A 44 4.04 -2.61 10.06
C VAL A 44 4.76 -3.82 9.45
N VAL A 45 5.90 -4.22 10.02
CA VAL A 45 6.80 -5.25 9.49
C VAL A 45 6.10 -6.58 9.24
N GLY A 46 5.19 -6.99 10.13
CA GLY A 46 4.51 -8.28 10.03
C GLY A 46 3.76 -8.44 8.71
N ALA A 47 3.01 -7.42 8.30
CA ALA A 47 2.22 -7.42 7.06
C ALA A 47 3.12 -7.33 5.82
N LEU A 48 4.15 -6.48 5.84
CA LEU A 48 5.08 -6.35 4.71
C LEU A 48 5.92 -7.63 4.50
N ALA A 49 6.26 -8.32 5.58
CA ALA A 49 7.04 -9.56 5.54
C ALA A 49 6.27 -10.75 4.95
N GLU A 50 4.97 -10.63 4.67
CA GLU A 50 4.21 -11.69 3.99
C GLU A 50 4.71 -11.90 2.55
N THR A 51 5.06 -10.82 1.86
CA THR A 51 5.44 -10.83 0.44
C THR A 51 6.86 -10.32 0.17
N SER A 52 7.46 -9.60 1.12
CA SER A 52 8.74 -8.91 0.93
C SER A 52 9.77 -9.26 2.01
N ARG A 53 11.06 -9.09 1.70
CA ARG A 53 12.09 -8.96 2.75
C ARG A 53 12.05 -7.53 3.26
N VAL A 54 12.11 -7.34 4.58
CA VAL A 54 12.00 -6.00 5.18
C VAL A 54 13.30 -5.67 5.90
N LEU A 55 14.03 -4.68 5.39
CA LEU A 55 15.18 -4.08 6.06
C LEU A 55 14.73 -2.82 6.80
N ARG A 56 14.95 -2.79 8.11
CA ARG A 56 14.83 -1.57 8.92
C ARG A 56 16.21 -1.17 9.40
N PHE A 57 16.48 0.12 9.52
CA PHE A 57 17.75 0.61 10.02
C PHE A 57 17.57 1.67 11.10
N ASP A 58 18.60 1.86 11.90
CA ASP A 58 18.65 2.96 12.87
C ASP A 58 19.56 4.09 12.35
N LEU A 59 19.19 5.34 12.63
CA LEU A 59 20.02 6.51 12.33
C LEU A 59 21.33 6.52 13.16
N PRO A 60 22.36 7.28 12.79
CA PRO A 60 23.59 7.36 13.57
C PRO A 60 23.30 7.73 15.04
N GLY A 61 23.87 6.98 15.98
CA GLY A 61 23.66 7.13 17.42
C GLY A 61 22.24 6.81 17.92
N HIS A 62 21.39 6.25 17.06
CA HIS A 62 20.08 5.72 17.43
C HIS A 62 20.14 4.19 17.44
N GLY A 63 19.39 3.56 18.35
CA GLY A 63 19.23 2.10 18.39
C GLY A 63 20.56 1.34 18.35
N ALA A 64 20.71 0.47 17.36
CA ALA A 64 21.91 -0.36 17.17
C ALA A 64 23.01 0.33 16.34
N SER A 65 22.73 1.46 15.69
CA SER A 65 23.72 2.18 14.89
C SER A 65 24.72 2.92 15.79
N PRO A 66 26.02 2.84 15.50
CA PRO A 66 27.03 3.54 16.29
C PRO A 66 26.82 5.06 16.25
N ALA A 67 27.25 5.74 17.30
CA ALA A 67 27.29 7.20 17.32
C ALA A 67 28.15 7.73 16.16
N ALA A 68 27.70 8.81 15.54
CA ALA A 68 28.47 9.48 14.50
C ALA A 68 29.76 10.08 15.10
N SER A 69 30.87 9.92 14.39
CA SER A 69 32.17 10.49 14.78
C SER A 69 32.47 11.82 14.11
N HIS A 70 31.71 12.18 13.07
CA HIS A 70 31.89 13.38 12.26
C HIS A 70 30.52 13.89 11.76
N PRO A 71 30.38 15.20 11.47
CA PRO A 71 29.18 15.75 10.84
C PRO A 71 28.87 15.09 9.49
N PHE A 72 27.58 15.03 9.15
CA PHE A 72 27.07 14.44 7.91
C PHE A 72 25.84 15.22 7.41
N THR A 73 25.47 14.99 6.15
CA THR A 73 24.28 15.54 5.51
C THR A 73 23.19 14.49 5.33
N VAL A 74 21.98 14.90 4.93
CA VAL A 74 20.92 13.95 4.56
C VAL A 74 21.31 13.14 3.31
N ALA A 75 22.09 13.74 2.39
CA ALA A 75 22.66 13.03 1.25
C ALA A 75 23.66 11.94 1.68
N ASP A 76 24.51 12.19 2.69
CA ASP A 76 25.39 11.16 3.26
C ASP A 76 24.59 10.01 3.90
N LEU A 77 23.44 10.31 4.54
CA LEU A 77 22.54 9.26 5.05
C LEU A 77 21.93 8.43 3.92
N ALA A 78 21.55 9.05 2.79
CA ALA A 78 21.08 8.32 1.62
C ALA A 78 22.16 7.38 1.06
N ASP A 79 23.40 7.85 0.95
CA ASP A 79 24.54 7.02 0.52
C ASP A 79 24.83 5.88 1.51
N ALA A 80 24.64 6.13 2.82
CA ALA A 80 24.74 5.11 3.85
C ALA A 80 23.63 4.03 3.73
N VAL A 81 22.41 4.42 3.36
CA VAL A 81 21.32 3.46 3.08
C VAL A 81 21.67 2.59 1.86
N ILE A 82 22.24 3.15 0.80
CA ILE A 82 22.72 2.36 -0.35
C ILE A 82 23.77 1.33 0.09
N THR A 83 24.75 1.77 0.89
CA THR A 83 25.79 0.88 1.44
C THR A 83 25.18 -0.25 2.27
N LEU A 84 24.18 0.06 3.10
CA LEU A 84 23.48 -0.94 3.91
C LEU A 84 22.69 -1.93 3.04
N VAL A 85 21.97 -1.46 2.02
CA VAL A 85 21.25 -2.32 1.07
C VAL A 85 22.21 -3.26 0.34
N ASP A 86 23.35 -2.76 -0.13
CA ASP A 86 24.37 -3.55 -0.81
C ASP A 86 24.95 -4.65 0.10
N SER A 87 25.04 -4.39 1.40
CA SER A 87 25.49 -5.38 2.40
C SER A 87 24.52 -6.56 2.60
N VAL A 88 23.25 -6.41 2.25
CA VAL A 88 22.20 -7.44 2.41
C VAL A 88 21.71 -8.04 1.08
N GLY A 89 22.51 -7.87 0.02
CA GLY A 89 22.29 -8.46 -1.30
C GLY A 89 22.06 -7.45 -2.43
N GLY A 90 21.97 -6.15 -2.12
CA GLY A 90 21.92 -5.09 -3.12
C GLY A 90 20.66 -5.07 -3.98
N GLY A 91 20.79 -4.47 -5.17
CA GLY A 91 19.71 -4.37 -6.17
C GLY A 91 18.77 -3.18 -5.96
N ALA A 92 17.70 -3.14 -6.75
CA ALA A 92 16.63 -2.16 -6.61
C ALA A 92 15.67 -2.56 -5.47
N PHE A 93 15.12 -1.58 -4.77
CA PHE A 93 14.30 -1.79 -3.58
C PHE A 93 13.16 -0.77 -3.49
N HIS A 94 12.12 -1.12 -2.74
CA HIS A 94 11.11 -0.18 -2.30
C HIS A 94 11.58 0.52 -1.03
N TYR A 95 11.32 1.82 -0.90
CA TYR A 95 11.69 2.58 0.30
C TYR A 95 10.48 3.27 0.89
N ALA A 96 10.37 3.32 2.23
CA ALA A 96 9.47 4.20 2.94
C ALA A 96 10.14 4.78 4.18
N GLY A 97 9.93 6.06 4.47
CA GLY A 97 10.57 6.71 5.61
C GLY A 97 9.69 7.75 6.28
N VAL A 98 9.79 7.84 7.61
CA VAL A 98 9.09 8.84 8.41
C VAL A 98 9.99 10.04 8.68
N SER A 99 9.53 11.28 8.45
CA SER A 99 10.25 12.51 8.82
C SER A 99 11.65 12.58 8.22
N LEU A 100 12.72 12.60 9.02
CA LEU A 100 14.11 12.49 8.52
C LEU A 100 14.30 11.27 7.63
N GLY A 101 13.71 10.12 7.95
CA GLY A 101 13.71 8.95 7.06
C GLY A 101 13.03 9.24 5.72
N GLY A 102 11.98 10.07 5.68
CA GLY A 102 11.36 10.50 4.43
C GLY A 102 12.23 11.47 3.62
N ALA A 103 12.98 12.34 4.30
CA ALA A 103 13.97 13.24 3.67
C ALA A 103 15.11 12.45 3.03
N VAL A 104 15.60 11.41 3.73
CA VAL A 104 16.54 10.43 3.16
C VAL A 104 15.95 9.75 1.93
N GLY A 105 14.65 9.42 1.93
CA GLY A 105 13.95 8.86 0.78
C GLY A 105 13.92 9.79 -0.45
N LEU A 106 13.71 11.09 -0.24
CA LEU A 106 13.75 12.08 -1.31
C LEU A 106 15.18 12.27 -1.87
N GLU A 107 16.20 12.29 -1.00
CA GLU A 107 17.61 12.27 -1.44
C GLU A 107 17.95 11.01 -2.24
N LEU A 108 17.48 9.83 -1.81
CA LEU A 108 17.63 8.59 -2.56
C LEU A 108 17.00 8.69 -3.96
N ALA A 109 15.81 9.29 -4.09
CA ALA A 109 15.16 9.45 -5.39
C ALA A 109 15.87 10.44 -6.32
N VAL A 110 16.51 11.48 -5.76
CA VAL A 110 17.30 12.44 -6.54
C VAL A 110 18.64 11.85 -6.96
N ARG A 111 19.31 11.14 -6.06
CA ARG A 111 20.71 10.72 -6.24
C ARG A 111 20.88 9.31 -6.80
N HIS A 112 19.94 8.42 -6.47
CA HIS A 112 19.98 7.00 -6.79
C HIS A 112 18.65 6.52 -7.42
N PRO A 113 18.10 7.21 -8.44
CA PRO A 113 16.77 6.89 -8.99
C PRO A 113 16.67 5.46 -9.51
N ASP A 114 17.75 4.91 -10.08
CA ASP A 114 17.81 3.54 -10.60
C ASP A 114 17.71 2.46 -9.52
N ARG A 115 17.88 2.84 -8.25
CA ARG A 115 17.82 1.93 -7.09
C ARG A 115 16.43 1.87 -6.47
N LEU A 116 15.57 2.85 -6.72
CA LEU A 116 14.25 2.92 -6.09
C LEU A 116 13.14 2.41 -7.02
N LEU A 117 12.48 1.34 -6.59
CA LEU A 117 11.27 0.81 -7.24
C LEU A 117 10.04 1.67 -6.91
N SER A 118 9.96 2.17 -5.67
CA SER A 118 8.91 3.09 -5.22
C SER A 118 9.35 3.81 -3.94
N LEU A 119 8.70 4.94 -3.64
CA LEU A 119 9.04 5.81 -2.52
C LEU A 119 7.81 6.19 -1.67
N GLY A 120 7.80 5.82 -0.39
CA GLY A 120 6.87 6.31 0.62
C GLY A 120 7.48 7.46 1.43
N VAL A 121 6.95 8.68 1.27
CA VAL A 121 7.36 9.87 2.04
C VAL A 121 6.33 10.13 3.14
N ILE A 122 6.63 9.75 4.38
CA ILE A 122 5.67 9.77 5.48
C ILE A 122 6.02 10.92 6.44
N CYS A 123 5.07 11.82 6.71
CA CYS A 123 5.21 12.94 7.66
C CYS A 123 6.58 13.64 7.52
N SER A 124 6.88 14.10 6.29
CA SER A 124 8.20 14.61 5.88
C SER A 124 8.04 15.74 4.84
N GLY A 125 9.11 16.12 4.14
CA GLY A 125 9.05 17.14 3.10
C GLY A 125 10.37 17.34 2.37
N PRO A 126 10.38 18.16 1.30
CA PRO A 126 11.59 18.51 0.56
C PRO A 126 12.50 19.50 1.33
N LYS A 127 11.92 20.15 2.33
CA LYS A 127 12.55 20.98 3.34
C LYS A 127 11.65 20.92 4.58
N ILE A 128 12.21 20.63 5.74
CA ILE A 128 11.45 20.45 6.98
C ILE A 128 11.90 21.52 7.97
N GLY A 129 10.97 22.23 8.61
CA GLY A 129 11.31 23.29 9.57
C GLY A 129 12.14 24.42 8.97
N THR A 130 12.93 25.09 9.81
CA THR A 130 13.86 26.15 9.41
C THR A 130 15.29 25.80 9.82
N PRO A 131 16.31 26.25 9.07
CA PRO A 131 17.71 26.03 9.45
C PRO A 131 18.03 26.52 10.85
N GLU A 132 17.50 27.68 11.24
CA GLU A 132 17.68 28.28 12.57
C GLU A 132 17.05 27.40 13.65
N GLY A 133 15.80 26.96 13.46
CA GLY A 133 15.10 26.11 14.44
C GLY A 133 15.79 24.75 14.65
N TRP A 134 16.40 24.19 13.60
CA TRP A 134 17.21 22.97 13.73
C TRP A 134 18.53 23.20 14.47
N ARG A 135 19.23 24.31 14.22
CA ARG A 135 20.45 24.66 14.96
C ARG A 135 20.14 24.95 16.43
N ASP A 136 19.03 25.62 16.72
CA ASP A 136 18.56 25.87 18.08
C ASP A 136 18.25 24.56 18.81
N ARG A 137 17.59 23.61 18.12
CA ARG A 137 17.36 22.27 18.67
C ARG A 137 18.68 21.52 18.90
N ALA A 138 19.62 21.55 17.96
CA ALA A 138 20.93 20.93 18.13
C ALA A 138 21.67 21.49 19.35
N ALA A 139 21.65 22.82 19.54
CA ALA A 139 22.24 23.47 20.71
C ALA A 139 21.54 23.08 22.02
N GLN A 140 20.20 23.01 22.03
CA GLN A 140 19.42 22.52 23.16
C GLN A 140 19.85 21.10 23.56
N ILE A 141 19.96 20.18 22.59
CA ILE A 141 20.34 18.80 22.85
C ILE A 141 21.78 18.70 23.36
N ARG A 142 22.73 19.43 22.78
CA ARG A 142 24.11 19.46 23.32
C ARG A 142 24.19 20.04 24.73
N GLY A 143 23.30 20.96 25.09
CA GLY A 143 23.29 21.59 26.41
C GLY A 143 22.52 20.82 27.48
N SER A 144 21.47 20.08 27.12
CA SER A 144 20.51 19.49 28.07
C SER A 144 20.11 18.04 27.77
N GLY A 145 20.69 17.44 26.74
CA GLY A 145 20.44 16.08 26.30
C GLY A 145 19.09 15.86 25.62
N THR A 146 18.92 14.70 25.01
CA THR A 146 17.66 14.22 24.43
C THR A 146 16.47 14.20 25.41
N PRO A 147 16.64 13.99 26.75
CA PRO A 147 15.52 14.11 27.67
C PRO A 147 14.82 15.49 27.66
N SER A 148 15.55 16.55 27.29
CA SER A 148 15.01 17.91 27.25
C SER A 148 13.91 18.13 26.21
N VAL A 149 13.77 17.24 25.22
CA VAL A 149 12.76 17.35 24.16
C VAL A 149 11.60 16.38 24.30
N ILE A 150 11.54 15.52 25.33
CA ILE A 150 10.48 14.51 25.51
C ILE A 150 9.08 15.12 25.47
N VAL A 151 8.81 16.11 26.32
CA VAL A 151 7.46 16.72 26.43
C VAL A 151 7.01 17.30 25.10
N SER A 152 7.85 18.13 24.50
CA SER A 152 7.55 18.72 23.19
C SER A 152 7.46 17.69 22.07
N SER A 153 8.12 16.52 22.20
CA SER A 153 8.05 15.44 21.21
C SER A 153 6.74 14.66 21.37
N ALA A 154 6.27 14.43 22.60
CA ALA A 154 4.98 13.81 22.85
C ALA A 154 3.83 14.61 22.21
N GLU A 155 3.86 15.94 22.33
CA GLU A 155 2.87 16.84 21.71
C GLU A 155 2.90 16.81 20.17
N ARG A 156 4.08 16.59 19.58
CA ARG A 156 4.26 16.58 18.12
C ARG A 156 4.05 15.21 17.50
N TRP A 157 4.40 14.15 18.22
CA TRP A 157 4.45 12.79 17.69
C TRP A 157 3.09 12.12 17.62
N PHE A 158 2.18 12.45 18.53
CA PHE A 158 0.98 11.67 18.76
C PHE A 158 -0.28 12.50 18.58
N ALA A 159 -1.29 11.90 17.94
CA ALA A 159 -2.60 12.50 17.83
C ALA A 159 -3.28 12.57 19.21
N PRO A 160 -4.23 13.51 19.39
CA PRO A 160 -5.06 13.54 20.58
C PRO A 160 -5.68 12.17 20.88
N GLY A 161 -5.55 11.69 22.12
CA GLY A 161 -6.11 10.41 22.55
C GLY A 161 -5.23 9.18 22.29
N PHE A 162 -4.05 9.31 21.65
CA PHE A 162 -3.19 8.14 21.40
C PHE A 162 -2.53 7.61 22.67
N LEU A 163 -1.99 8.48 23.53
CA LEU A 163 -1.32 8.05 24.76
C LEU A 163 -2.30 7.39 25.76
N GLU A 164 -3.58 7.72 25.70
CA GLU A 164 -4.64 7.04 26.45
C GLU A 164 -5.02 5.69 25.82
N ARG A 165 -5.02 5.61 24.48
CA ARG A 165 -5.39 4.42 23.72
C ARG A 165 -4.31 3.33 23.76
N ASP A 166 -3.05 3.72 23.63
CA ASP A 166 -1.89 2.83 23.67
C ASP A 166 -0.72 3.47 24.45
N PRO A 167 -0.84 3.54 25.78
CA PRO A 167 0.20 4.12 26.64
C PRO A 167 1.53 3.36 26.56
N ALA A 168 1.49 2.05 26.27
CA ALA A 168 2.68 1.21 26.23
C ALA A 168 3.58 1.59 25.05
N SER A 169 3.01 1.65 23.84
CA SER A 169 3.76 2.01 22.63
C SER A 169 4.24 3.46 22.67
N GLY A 170 3.39 4.39 23.09
CA GLY A 170 3.75 5.81 23.21
C GLY A 170 4.87 6.06 24.23
N SER A 171 4.76 5.45 25.42
CA SER A 171 5.80 5.58 26.46
C SER A 171 7.10 4.91 26.04
N ALA A 172 7.04 3.75 25.36
CA ALA A 172 8.24 3.09 24.84
C ALA A 172 9.01 3.99 23.86
N ALA A 173 8.31 4.64 22.92
CA ALA A 173 8.93 5.56 21.97
C ALA A 173 9.57 6.79 22.66
N LEU A 174 8.90 7.36 23.67
CA LEU A 174 9.45 8.49 24.45
C LEU A 174 10.63 8.07 25.35
N ASN A 175 10.63 6.84 25.85
CA ASN A 175 11.76 6.30 26.60
C ASN A 175 12.97 6.05 25.69
N GLU A 176 12.74 5.51 24.48
CA GLU A 176 13.80 5.36 23.46
C GLU A 176 14.41 6.70 23.07
N LEU A 177 13.62 7.76 22.96
CA LEU A 177 14.14 9.10 22.69
C LEU A 177 15.25 9.50 23.68
N SER A 178 15.09 9.13 24.95
CA SER A 178 16.02 9.47 26.03
C SER A 178 17.32 8.67 26.00
N SER A 179 17.38 7.57 25.24
CA SER A 179 18.58 6.73 25.13
C SER A 179 19.42 7.04 23.89
N ILE A 180 18.96 7.95 23.03
CA ILE A 180 19.67 8.35 21.83
C ILE A 180 20.88 9.20 22.20
N ASN A 181 21.99 8.95 21.49
CA ASN A 181 23.21 9.73 21.66
C ASN A 181 22.97 11.21 21.30
N ASP A 182 23.15 12.09 22.28
CA ASP A 182 22.89 13.53 22.18
C ASP A 182 23.61 14.19 20.99
N GLU A 183 24.90 13.90 20.81
CA GLU A 183 25.70 14.51 19.74
C GLU A 183 25.24 14.03 18.36
N SER A 184 24.91 12.75 18.21
CA SER A 184 24.41 12.23 16.93
C SER A 184 23.01 12.75 16.60
N TYR A 185 22.16 12.95 17.60
CA TYR A 185 20.87 13.63 17.41
C TYR A 185 21.08 15.09 16.97
N ALA A 186 22.01 15.81 17.61
CA ALA A 186 22.36 17.17 17.23
C ALA A 186 22.90 17.26 15.80
N MET A 187 23.77 16.33 15.40
CA MET A 187 24.25 16.22 14.01
C MET A 187 23.11 15.91 13.02
N CYS A 188 22.12 15.08 13.38
CA CYS A 188 20.93 14.88 12.54
C CYS A 188 20.11 16.17 12.38
N CYS A 189 20.00 16.98 13.44
CA CYS A 189 19.36 18.30 13.36
C CYS A 189 20.14 19.22 12.41
N GLU A 190 21.47 19.25 12.51
CA GLU A 190 22.32 20.04 11.61
C GLU A 190 22.23 19.57 10.16
N ALA A 191 22.12 18.26 9.92
CA ALA A 191 21.86 17.70 8.60
C ALA A 191 20.53 18.22 8.02
N LEU A 192 19.46 18.25 8.83
CA LEU A 192 18.16 18.83 8.44
C LEU A 192 18.23 20.34 8.23
N ALA A 193 19.09 21.06 8.97
CA ALA A 193 19.29 22.49 8.79
C ALA A 193 19.88 22.83 7.41
N GLY A 194 20.66 21.91 6.83
CA GLY A 194 21.25 22.03 5.49
C GLY A 194 20.45 21.36 4.38
N TYR A 195 19.33 20.70 4.68
CA TYR A 195 18.57 19.91 3.72
C TYR A 195 17.51 20.75 2.99
N ASP A 196 17.60 20.77 1.66
CA ASP A 196 16.60 21.36 0.77
C ASP A 196 16.71 20.74 -0.63
N VAL A 197 15.77 19.88 -1.00
CA VAL A 197 15.70 19.25 -2.34
C VAL A 197 14.57 19.81 -3.20
N THR A 198 13.98 20.95 -2.80
CA THR A 198 12.79 21.53 -3.44
C THR A 198 12.96 21.71 -4.95
N GLN A 199 14.14 22.13 -5.40
CA GLN A 199 14.43 22.38 -6.82
C GLN A 199 14.59 21.09 -7.65
N ALA A 200 14.85 19.95 -7.00
CA ALA A 200 15.10 18.67 -7.66
C ALA A 200 13.83 17.82 -7.84
N LEU A 201 12.73 18.18 -7.17
CA LEU A 201 11.51 17.36 -7.10
C LEU A 201 10.89 17.04 -8.46
N GLY A 202 10.92 17.99 -9.40
CA GLY A 202 10.35 17.79 -10.74
C GLY A 202 11.08 16.73 -11.58
N GLY A 203 12.30 16.35 -11.18
CA GLY A 203 13.08 15.29 -11.81
C GLY A 203 12.86 13.89 -11.20
N ILE A 204 12.06 13.77 -10.13
CA ILE A 204 11.77 12.48 -9.51
C ILE A 204 10.69 11.76 -10.35
N HIS A 205 11.03 10.58 -10.87
CA HIS A 205 10.09 9.73 -11.64
C HIS A 205 9.72 8.44 -10.93
N THR A 206 10.32 8.16 -9.77
CA THR A 206 9.99 7.01 -8.93
C THR A 206 8.52 7.11 -8.48
N PRO A 207 7.70 6.04 -8.61
CA PRO A 207 6.35 6.00 -8.05
C PRO A 207 6.34 6.38 -6.57
N THR A 208 5.64 7.47 -6.23
CA THR A 208 5.75 8.10 -4.92
C THR A 208 4.39 8.20 -4.22
N LEU A 209 4.35 7.86 -2.94
CA LEU A 209 3.21 8.07 -2.04
C LEU A 209 3.64 8.99 -0.89
N CYS A 210 2.99 10.12 -0.76
CA CYS A 210 3.11 11.02 0.38
C CYS A 210 2.03 10.68 1.41
N LEU A 211 2.40 10.39 2.65
CA LEU A 211 1.46 10.07 3.74
C LEU A 211 1.59 11.08 4.88
N SER A 212 0.51 11.79 5.21
CA SER A 212 0.48 12.68 6.38
C SER A 212 -0.45 12.15 7.46
N GLY A 213 -0.14 12.37 8.73
CA GLY A 213 -1.14 12.31 9.79
C GLY A 213 -2.07 13.51 9.76
N GLU A 214 -3.35 13.31 10.05
CA GLU A 214 -4.36 14.36 10.20
C GLU A 214 -3.94 15.46 11.21
N PHE A 215 -3.31 15.05 12.32
CA PHE A 215 -2.91 15.92 13.42
C PHE A 215 -1.42 16.29 13.40
N ASP A 216 -0.71 16.02 12.31
CA ASP A 216 0.71 16.35 12.22
C ASP A 216 0.94 17.86 12.17
N ILE A 217 1.58 18.41 13.20
CA ILE A 217 1.95 19.82 13.29
C ILE A 217 3.41 20.09 12.90
N ALA A 218 4.25 19.05 12.86
CA ALA A 218 5.65 19.18 12.50
C ALA A 218 5.84 19.24 10.98
N THR A 219 5.06 18.44 10.26
CA THR A 219 4.98 18.42 8.80
C THR A 219 3.51 18.39 8.38
N PRO A 220 2.82 19.56 8.38
CA PRO A 220 1.38 19.62 8.15
C PRO A 220 0.95 18.95 6.85
N SER A 221 -0.25 18.38 6.84
CA SER A 221 -0.81 17.66 5.67
C SER A 221 -0.68 18.44 4.35
N ARG A 222 -0.86 19.78 4.38
CA ARG A 222 -0.66 20.65 3.21
C ARG A 222 0.76 20.58 2.63
N LEU A 223 1.79 20.46 3.46
CA LEU A 223 3.18 20.33 2.99
C LEU A 223 3.35 19.07 2.12
N LEU A 224 2.71 17.96 2.50
CA LEU A 224 2.80 16.71 1.75
C LEU A 224 1.89 16.71 0.52
N ALA A 225 0.74 17.40 0.57
CA ALA A 225 -0.08 17.66 -0.60
C ALA A 225 0.69 18.47 -1.65
N ASP A 226 1.37 19.54 -1.22
CA ASP A 226 2.19 20.40 -2.08
C ASP A 226 3.39 19.60 -2.65
N LEU A 227 4.02 18.73 -1.85
CA LEU A 227 5.06 17.82 -2.33
C LEU A 227 4.55 16.86 -3.42
N ALA A 228 3.42 16.21 -3.19
CA ALA A 228 2.83 15.28 -4.16
C ALA A 228 2.41 15.98 -5.46
N ALA A 229 1.99 17.26 -5.40
CA ALA A 229 1.64 18.04 -6.58
C ALA A 229 2.85 18.35 -7.49
N VAL A 230 4.07 18.37 -6.94
CA VAL A 230 5.30 18.68 -7.68
C VAL A 230 5.96 17.43 -8.28
N ILE A 231 5.84 16.27 -7.61
CA ILE A 231 6.45 15.02 -8.09
C ILE A 231 5.51 14.35 -9.12
N PRO A 232 5.97 14.13 -10.37
CA PRO A 232 5.18 13.45 -11.39
C PRO A 232 4.62 12.09 -10.94
N GLY A 233 3.29 11.95 -10.97
CA GLY A 233 2.60 10.71 -10.63
C GLY A 233 2.54 10.37 -9.13
N ALA A 234 2.98 11.28 -8.25
CA ALA A 234 2.85 11.09 -6.82
C ALA A 234 1.39 11.21 -6.35
N ARG A 235 1.07 10.49 -5.28
CA ARG A 235 -0.22 10.58 -4.59
C ARG A 235 -0.03 11.06 -3.17
N HIS A 236 -1.06 11.67 -2.60
CA HIS A 236 -1.10 12.08 -1.19
C HIS A 236 -2.30 11.45 -0.50
N GLU A 237 -2.06 10.83 0.65
CA GLU A 237 -3.12 10.29 1.51
C GLU A 237 -2.95 10.82 2.95
N VAL A 238 -4.07 10.97 3.64
CA VAL A 238 -4.13 11.44 5.03
C VAL A 238 -4.59 10.30 5.92
N ILE A 239 -3.78 9.96 6.92
CA ILE A 239 -4.11 8.96 7.94
C ILE A 239 -4.94 9.62 9.04
N ALA A 240 -6.21 9.26 9.10
CA ALA A 240 -7.14 9.79 10.10
C ALA A 240 -6.71 9.36 11.52
N GLY A 241 -6.80 10.29 12.48
CA GLY A 241 -6.48 9.98 13.88
C GLY A 241 -5.00 9.71 14.18
N ALA A 242 -4.08 10.09 13.29
CA ALA A 242 -2.64 10.03 13.49
C ALA A 242 -2.01 11.44 13.39
N ALA A 243 -0.87 11.62 14.05
CA ALA A 243 -0.02 12.80 13.95
C ALA A 243 1.29 12.45 13.24
N HIS A 244 2.44 12.81 13.80
CA HIS A 244 3.73 12.70 13.12
C HIS A 244 4.29 11.28 13.04
N LEU A 245 3.81 10.33 13.86
CA LEU A 245 4.26 8.92 13.86
C LEU A 245 3.13 7.94 13.45
N PRO A 246 2.57 8.05 12.23
CA PRO A 246 1.46 7.20 11.81
C PRO A 246 1.82 5.71 11.75
N ALA A 247 3.10 5.37 11.54
CA ALA A 247 3.58 3.99 11.58
C ALA A 247 3.42 3.33 12.97
N LEU A 248 3.40 4.13 14.04
CA LEU A 248 3.11 3.68 15.40
C LEU A 248 1.62 3.74 15.71
N GLU A 249 0.94 4.83 15.32
CA GLU A 249 -0.44 5.09 15.72
C GLU A 249 -1.48 4.29 14.93
N ARG A 250 -1.17 3.99 13.66
CA ARG A 250 -2.05 3.36 12.67
C ARG A 250 -1.29 2.35 11.80
N PRO A 251 -0.57 1.38 12.41
CA PRO A 251 0.36 0.50 11.70
C PRO A 251 -0.29 -0.32 10.57
N ALA A 252 -1.51 -0.82 10.79
CA ALA A 252 -2.22 -1.63 9.78
C ALA A 252 -2.58 -0.81 8.53
N GLU A 253 -3.01 0.44 8.73
CA GLU A 253 -3.39 1.34 7.63
C GLU A 253 -2.16 1.78 6.82
N VAL A 254 -1.06 2.11 7.51
CA VAL A 254 0.23 2.38 6.88
C VAL A 254 0.72 1.16 6.09
N ALA A 255 0.62 -0.05 6.65
CA ALA A 255 1.04 -1.27 5.97
C ALA A 255 0.27 -1.49 4.65
N VAL A 256 -1.06 -1.35 4.67
CA VAL A 256 -1.90 -1.49 3.47
C VAL A 256 -1.51 -0.49 2.39
N LEU A 257 -1.33 0.79 2.75
CA LEU A 257 -0.95 1.82 1.79
C LEU A 257 0.43 1.60 1.19
N LEU A 258 1.39 1.10 1.97
CA LEU A 258 2.71 0.73 1.49
C LEU A 258 2.66 -0.52 0.59
N GLN A 259 1.88 -1.54 0.92
CA GLN A 259 1.67 -2.71 0.04
C GLN A 259 1.09 -2.28 -1.31
N LEU A 260 0.08 -1.43 -1.31
CA LEU A 260 -0.53 -0.88 -2.54
C LEU A 260 0.46 -0.04 -3.36
N LEU A 261 1.44 0.60 -2.72
CA LEU A 261 2.52 1.28 -3.43
C LEU A 261 3.51 0.27 -4.06
N PHE A 262 3.90 -0.77 -3.31
CA PHE A 262 4.96 -1.70 -3.70
C PHE A 262 4.53 -2.71 -4.76
N GLU A 263 3.26 -3.12 -4.73
CA GLU A 263 2.65 -3.93 -5.79
C GLU A 263 2.54 -3.17 -7.13
N GLY A 264 2.81 -1.85 -7.11
CA GLY A 264 2.61 -0.94 -8.23
C GLY A 264 1.13 -0.69 -8.49
N PRO A 265 0.77 0.12 -9.49
CA PRO A 265 -0.59 0.09 -10.00
C PRO A 265 -0.87 -1.34 -10.46
N SER A 266 -1.65 -2.09 -9.68
CA SER A 266 -2.36 -3.22 -10.22
C SER A 266 -3.04 -2.72 -11.50
N PRO A 267 -2.94 -3.42 -12.64
CA PRO A 267 -3.73 -3.05 -13.83
C PRO A 267 -5.25 -3.00 -13.56
N ALA A 268 -5.70 -3.27 -12.34
CA ALA A 268 -7.08 -3.26 -11.90
C ALA A 268 -7.41 -2.31 -10.72
N ALA A 269 -6.57 -1.34 -10.33
CA ALA A 269 -6.97 -0.40 -9.26
C ALA A 269 -6.39 1.02 -9.39
N GLY A 270 -7.17 1.91 -10.02
CA GLY A 270 -7.26 3.30 -9.57
C GLY A 270 -6.58 4.38 -10.42
N SER A 271 -6.75 4.37 -11.75
CA SER A 271 -7.07 5.65 -12.39
C SER A 271 -8.52 5.98 -12.05
N SER A 272 -8.87 7.27 -11.99
CA SER A 272 -10.26 7.69 -12.13
C SER A 272 -10.83 7.03 -13.39
N ARG A 273 -11.55 5.91 -13.23
CA ARG A 273 -12.25 5.26 -14.32
C ARG A 273 -13.42 6.15 -14.64
N THR A 274 -13.34 6.84 -15.76
CA THR A 274 -14.51 7.55 -16.29
C THR A 274 -15.64 6.54 -16.51
N ALA A 275 -16.90 6.96 -16.42
CA ALA A 275 -18.04 6.09 -16.68
C ALA A 275 -17.91 5.36 -18.05
N ALA A 276 -17.30 6.02 -19.03
CA ALA A 276 -17.02 5.46 -20.36
C ALA A 276 -15.99 4.33 -20.36
N SER A 277 -14.90 4.43 -19.56
CA SER A 277 -13.92 3.35 -19.46
C SER A 277 -14.48 2.16 -18.67
N ALA A 278 -15.24 2.42 -17.59
CA ALA A 278 -15.94 1.37 -16.84
C ALA A 278 -16.97 0.61 -17.69
N TYR A 279 -17.66 1.30 -18.61
CA TYR A 279 -18.61 0.67 -19.52
C TYR A 279 -17.89 -0.21 -20.55
N THR A 280 -16.79 0.29 -21.12
CA THR A 280 -16.00 -0.45 -22.12
C THR A 280 -15.39 -1.72 -21.52
N ASP A 281 -14.72 -1.60 -20.36
CA ASP A 281 -14.14 -2.74 -19.65
C ASP A 281 -15.23 -3.72 -19.19
N GLY A 282 -16.34 -3.18 -18.69
CA GLY A 282 -17.51 -3.96 -18.30
C GLY A 282 -18.08 -4.74 -19.47
N MET A 283 -18.13 -4.16 -20.67
CA MET A 283 -18.59 -4.88 -21.84
C MET A 283 -17.65 -6.02 -22.26
N THR A 284 -16.34 -5.82 -22.19
CA THR A 284 -15.36 -6.88 -22.44
C THR A 284 -15.55 -8.04 -21.48
N VAL A 285 -15.59 -7.78 -20.17
CA VAL A 285 -15.76 -8.85 -19.17
C VAL A 285 -17.14 -9.50 -19.26
N ARG A 286 -18.21 -8.73 -19.48
CA ARG A 286 -19.56 -9.27 -19.67
C ARG A 286 -19.61 -10.26 -20.83
N ARG A 287 -18.92 -9.97 -21.94
CA ARG A 287 -18.81 -10.85 -23.11
C ARG A 287 -18.00 -12.10 -22.81
N GLU A 288 -16.87 -11.96 -22.14
CA GLU A 288 -16.03 -13.11 -21.77
C GLU A 288 -16.72 -14.04 -20.77
N VAL A 289 -17.58 -13.52 -19.91
CA VAL A 289 -18.32 -14.31 -18.91
C VAL A 289 -19.61 -14.90 -19.48
N LEU A 290 -20.44 -14.10 -20.15
CA LEU A 290 -21.77 -14.52 -20.63
C LEU A 290 -21.80 -15.00 -22.07
N GLY A 291 -20.73 -14.77 -22.84
CA GLY A 291 -20.62 -15.05 -24.26
C GLY A 291 -21.21 -13.96 -25.15
N ASP A 292 -20.60 -13.76 -26.32
CA ASP A 292 -20.98 -12.70 -27.28
C ASP A 292 -22.44 -12.80 -27.73
N ALA A 293 -22.90 -14.00 -28.10
CA ALA A 293 -24.26 -14.20 -28.58
C ALA A 293 -25.34 -13.83 -27.54
N HIS A 294 -25.08 -14.05 -26.25
CA HIS A 294 -25.98 -13.63 -25.18
C HIS A 294 -25.99 -12.10 -25.05
N VAL A 295 -24.80 -11.50 -25.03
CA VAL A 295 -24.63 -10.05 -24.90
C VAL A 295 -25.25 -9.29 -26.07
N ASP A 296 -25.10 -9.78 -27.30
CA ASP A 296 -25.67 -9.16 -28.50
C ASP A 296 -27.20 -9.18 -28.46
N ARG A 297 -27.80 -10.32 -28.09
CA ARG A 297 -29.26 -10.42 -27.89
C ARG A 297 -29.75 -9.48 -26.79
N ALA A 298 -29.04 -9.42 -25.66
CA ALA A 298 -29.40 -8.53 -24.56
C ALA A 298 -29.28 -7.06 -24.95
N SER A 299 -28.25 -6.69 -25.72
CA SER A 299 -28.03 -5.32 -26.21
C SER A 299 -29.09 -4.89 -27.24
N ALA A 300 -29.49 -5.80 -28.13
CA ALA A 300 -30.55 -5.56 -29.11
C ALA A 300 -31.95 -5.40 -28.47
N ALA A 301 -32.15 -5.97 -27.27
CA ALA A 301 -33.40 -5.86 -26.52
C ALA A 301 -33.48 -4.61 -25.63
N ILE A 302 -32.46 -3.74 -25.62
CA ILE A 302 -32.45 -2.51 -24.83
C ILE A 302 -33.52 -1.56 -25.36
N THR A 303 -34.41 -1.13 -24.47
CA THR A 303 -35.43 -0.12 -24.74
C THR A 303 -35.06 1.22 -24.07
N PRO A 304 -35.66 2.35 -24.46
CA PRO A 304 -35.43 3.62 -23.77
C PRO A 304 -35.67 3.57 -22.26
N GLU A 305 -36.63 2.76 -21.80
CA GLU A 305 -36.97 2.61 -20.39
C GLU A 305 -35.95 1.77 -19.60
N THR A 306 -35.17 0.93 -20.28
CA THR A 306 -34.20 0.02 -19.66
C THR A 306 -32.74 0.42 -19.89
N ALA A 307 -32.49 1.40 -20.77
CA ALA A 307 -31.16 1.84 -21.17
C ALA A 307 -30.27 2.25 -19.99
N ASP A 308 -30.77 3.09 -19.09
CA ASP A 308 -30.01 3.57 -17.93
C ASP A 308 -29.65 2.43 -16.96
N PHE A 309 -30.55 1.47 -16.80
CA PHE A 309 -30.29 0.29 -15.96
C PHE A 309 -29.27 -0.64 -16.62
N GLN A 310 -29.34 -0.83 -17.93
CA GLN A 310 -28.38 -1.65 -18.69
C GLN A 310 -26.99 -1.02 -18.71
N ASP A 311 -26.89 0.31 -18.79
CA ASP A 311 -25.65 1.07 -18.59
C ASP A 311 -25.10 0.88 -17.17
N PHE A 312 -25.94 1.06 -16.15
CA PHE A 312 -25.56 0.91 -14.75
C PHE A 312 -25.00 -0.49 -14.45
N ILE A 313 -25.71 -1.57 -14.82
CA ILE A 313 -25.25 -2.93 -14.53
C ILE A 313 -23.97 -3.26 -15.31
N THR A 314 -23.83 -2.74 -16.55
CA THR A 314 -22.63 -2.93 -17.38
C THR A 314 -21.41 -2.31 -16.71
N ARG A 315 -21.53 -1.05 -16.27
CA ARG A 315 -20.44 -0.38 -15.56
C ARG A 315 -20.15 -1.03 -14.22
N TYR A 316 -21.18 -1.28 -13.41
CA TYR A 316 -20.97 -1.58 -12.00
C TYR A 316 -20.71 -3.07 -11.75
N ALA A 317 -21.59 -3.96 -12.24
CA ALA A 317 -21.40 -5.39 -12.03
C ALA A 317 -20.18 -5.87 -12.80
N TRP A 318 -20.14 -5.60 -14.10
CA TRP A 318 -19.11 -6.14 -14.98
C TRP A 318 -17.84 -5.28 -14.96
N GLY A 319 -18.01 -3.97 -15.11
CA GLY A 319 -16.89 -3.03 -15.17
C GLY A 319 -16.20 -2.84 -13.83
N GLU A 320 -16.87 -2.96 -12.68
CA GLU A 320 -16.24 -2.77 -11.37
C GLU A 320 -16.08 -4.04 -10.55
N ILE A 321 -17.10 -4.87 -10.38
CA ILE A 321 -17.02 -6.00 -9.44
C ILE A 321 -16.33 -7.22 -10.05
N TRP A 322 -16.69 -7.60 -11.28
CA TRP A 322 -16.13 -8.77 -11.95
C TRP A 322 -14.71 -8.54 -12.50
N THR A 323 -14.29 -7.30 -12.69
CA THR A 323 -12.92 -6.91 -13.08
C THR A 323 -11.94 -6.83 -11.90
N ARG A 324 -12.45 -6.76 -10.65
CA ARG A 324 -11.59 -6.56 -9.48
C ARG A 324 -10.59 -7.70 -9.28
N PRO A 325 -9.35 -7.36 -8.86
CA PRO A 325 -8.39 -8.38 -8.44
C PRO A 325 -8.84 -8.99 -7.10
N GLY A 326 -8.30 -10.17 -6.77
CA GLY A 326 -8.52 -10.84 -5.47
C GLY A 326 -9.32 -12.15 -5.54
N LEU A 327 -10.32 -12.24 -6.41
CA LEU A 327 -11.03 -13.49 -6.70
C LEU A 327 -10.99 -13.78 -8.20
N ASP A 328 -10.59 -15.00 -8.56
CA ASP A 328 -10.63 -15.45 -9.94
C ASP A 328 -12.07 -15.69 -10.43
N ARG A 329 -12.24 -15.83 -11.75
CA ARG A 329 -13.57 -15.99 -12.37
C ARG A 329 -14.29 -17.25 -11.91
N ARG A 330 -13.54 -18.32 -11.66
CA ARG A 330 -14.06 -19.58 -11.12
C ARG A 330 -14.72 -19.35 -9.78
N THR A 331 -14.00 -18.73 -8.85
CA THR A 331 -14.47 -18.47 -7.50
C THR A 331 -15.67 -17.53 -7.51
N ARG A 332 -15.65 -16.49 -8.36
CA ARG A 332 -16.80 -15.59 -8.54
C ARG A 332 -18.03 -16.34 -9.04
N SER A 333 -17.89 -17.27 -10.00
CA SER A 333 -18.99 -18.11 -10.47
C SER A 333 -19.58 -19.00 -9.36
N PHE A 334 -18.75 -19.60 -8.51
CA PHE A 334 -19.24 -20.34 -7.33
C PHE A 334 -20.09 -19.46 -6.41
N LEU A 335 -19.60 -18.26 -6.07
CA LEU A 335 -20.30 -17.33 -5.19
C LEU A 335 -21.60 -16.81 -5.82
N THR A 336 -21.59 -16.49 -7.12
CA THR A 336 -22.79 -16.03 -7.82
C THR A 336 -23.85 -17.12 -7.87
N ILE A 337 -23.49 -18.38 -8.17
CA ILE A 337 -24.43 -19.50 -8.12
C ILE A 337 -25.02 -19.62 -6.71
N ALA A 338 -24.20 -19.67 -5.67
CA ALA A 338 -24.67 -19.79 -4.29
C ALA A 338 -25.62 -18.65 -3.89
N ALA A 339 -25.31 -17.41 -4.29
CA ALA A 339 -26.14 -16.25 -4.02
C ALA A 339 -27.49 -16.31 -4.75
N LEU A 340 -27.51 -16.68 -6.04
CA LEU A 340 -28.74 -16.81 -6.84
C LEU A 340 -29.63 -17.94 -6.34
N VAL A 341 -29.05 -19.08 -5.94
CA VAL A 341 -29.79 -20.18 -5.29
C VAL A 341 -30.39 -19.70 -3.98
N THR A 342 -29.61 -19.02 -3.14
CA THR A 342 -30.09 -18.53 -1.83
C THR A 342 -31.19 -17.49 -1.98
N GLY A 343 -31.11 -16.63 -3.00
CA GLY A 343 -32.11 -15.60 -3.28
C GLY A 343 -33.37 -16.07 -4.00
N GLY A 344 -33.42 -17.33 -4.47
CA GLY A 344 -34.53 -17.82 -5.30
C GLY A 344 -34.64 -17.06 -6.62
N HIS A 345 -33.52 -16.85 -7.31
CA HIS A 345 -33.44 -16.09 -8.56
C HIS A 345 -33.23 -17.02 -9.77
N GLU A 346 -34.14 -17.97 -9.98
CA GLU A 346 -33.98 -19.02 -10.99
C GLU A 346 -33.87 -18.45 -12.42
N GLY A 347 -34.57 -17.36 -12.71
CA GLY A 347 -34.55 -16.70 -14.02
C GLY A 347 -33.17 -16.19 -14.46
N GLU A 348 -32.30 -15.83 -13.51
CA GLU A 348 -30.92 -15.41 -13.75
C GLU A 348 -29.93 -16.59 -13.65
N LEU A 349 -30.29 -17.65 -12.91
CA LEU A 349 -29.42 -18.78 -12.65
C LEU A 349 -29.03 -19.52 -13.94
N THR A 350 -29.93 -19.63 -14.91
CA THR A 350 -29.65 -20.27 -16.21
C THR A 350 -28.43 -19.67 -16.90
N MET A 351 -28.34 -18.33 -16.99
CA MET A 351 -27.20 -17.70 -17.66
C MET A 351 -25.90 -17.84 -16.85
N HIS A 352 -25.97 -17.81 -15.52
CA HIS A 352 -24.80 -17.96 -14.68
C HIS A 352 -24.28 -19.40 -14.58
N VAL A 353 -25.13 -20.42 -14.79
CA VAL A 353 -24.68 -21.80 -14.98
C VAL A 353 -23.88 -21.95 -16.27
N ARG A 354 -24.34 -21.36 -17.38
CA ARG A 354 -23.57 -21.33 -18.64
C ARG A 354 -22.25 -20.59 -18.45
N ALA A 355 -22.30 -19.41 -17.84
CA ALA A 355 -21.12 -18.58 -17.56
C ALA A 355 -20.09 -19.29 -16.67
N ALA A 356 -20.54 -20.07 -15.69
CA ALA A 356 -19.66 -20.86 -14.83
C ALA A 356 -18.84 -21.88 -15.64
N LEU A 357 -19.46 -22.56 -16.62
CA LEU A 357 -18.75 -23.47 -17.52
C LEU A 357 -17.72 -22.70 -18.37
N THR A 358 -18.08 -21.54 -18.92
CA THR A 358 -17.15 -20.66 -19.67
C THR A 358 -15.96 -20.22 -18.80
N ASN A 359 -16.21 -19.91 -17.53
CA ASN A 359 -15.18 -19.56 -16.55
C ASN A 359 -14.39 -20.78 -16.04
N GLY A 360 -14.68 -21.98 -16.56
CA GLY A 360 -13.91 -23.21 -16.38
C GLY A 360 -14.50 -24.20 -15.37
N LEU A 361 -15.58 -23.88 -14.66
CA LEU A 361 -16.18 -24.86 -13.73
C LEU A 361 -16.67 -26.09 -14.51
N SER A 362 -16.53 -27.26 -13.90
CA SER A 362 -17.16 -28.47 -14.42
C SER A 362 -18.64 -28.55 -13.99
N ARG A 363 -19.43 -29.37 -14.70
CA ARG A 363 -20.82 -29.68 -14.28
C ARG A 363 -20.88 -30.28 -12.88
N ALA A 364 -19.90 -31.09 -12.52
CA ALA A 364 -19.77 -31.67 -11.19
C ALA A 364 -19.54 -30.57 -10.13
N GLU A 365 -18.61 -29.65 -10.37
CA GLU A 365 -18.35 -28.51 -9.47
C GLU A 365 -19.57 -27.60 -9.29
N ILE A 366 -20.31 -27.31 -10.36
CA ILE A 366 -21.57 -26.55 -10.27
C ILE A 366 -22.58 -27.31 -9.41
N SER A 367 -22.65 -28.63 -9.55
CA SER A 367 -23.56 -29.46 -8.77
C SER A 367 -23.17 -29.49 -7.29
N GLU A 368 -21.87 -29.59 -6.97
CA GLU A 368 -21.34 -29.49 -5.61
C GLU A 368 -21.64 -28.13 -4.97
N ALA A 369 -21.57 -27.03 -5.74
CA ALA A 369 -21.94 -25.70 -5.26
C ALA A 369 -23.41 -25.63 -4.81
N ILE A 370 -24.31 -26.22 -5.61
CA ILE A 370 -25.75 -26.28 -5.31
C ILE A 370 -26.00 -27.19 -4.10
N LEU A 371 -25.32 -28.35 -4.02
CA LEU A 371 -25.40 -29.25 -2.86
C LEU A 371 -24.97 -28.55 -1.58
N HIS A 372 -23.83 -27.85 -1.60
CA HIS A 372 -23.33 -27.13 -0.44
C HIS A 372 -24.32 -26.03 0.00
N THR A 373 -24.88 -25.30 -0.96
CA THR A 373 -25.85 -24.24 -0.69
C THR A 373 -27.15 -24.78 -0.09
N ALA A 374 -27.56 -26.01 -0.43
CA ALA A 374 -28.78 -26.65 0.09
C ALA A 374 -28.83 -26.72 1.62
N ILE A 375 -27.67 -26.82 2.28
CA ILE A 375 -27.57 -26.88 3.74
C ILE A 375 -28.00 -25.57 4.40
N TYR A 376 -27.82 -24.44 3.70
CA TYR A 376 -28.07 -23.10 4.24
C TYR A 376 -29.34 -22.46 3.66
N ALA A 377 -29.59 -22.64 2.37
CA ALA A 377 -30.74 -22.08 1.67
C ALA A 377 -31.98 -23.01 1.68
N GLY A 378 -31.79 -24.27 2.08
CA GLY A 378 -32.84 -25.27 2.14
C GLY A 378 -33.02 -26.09 0.86
N VAL A 379 -33.58 -27.29 1.03
CA VAL A 379 -33.80 -28.27 -0.05
C VAL A 379 -34.67 -27.73 -1.21
N PRO A 380 -35.76 -26.97 -0.97
CA PRO A 380 -36.58 -26.45 -2.08
C PRO A 380 -35.81 -25.54 -3.04
N ALA A 381 -34.98 -24.62 -2.53
CA ALA A 381 -34.15 -23.74 -3.34
C ALA A 381 -33.11 -24.52 -4.15
N ALA A 382 -32.47 -25.52 -3.53
CA ALA A 382 -31.54 -26.40 -4.22
C ALA A 382 -32.22 -27.25 -5.31
N ASN A 383 -33.44 -27.77 -5.06
CA ASN A 383 -34.19 -28.52 -6.07
C ASN A 383 -34.52 -27.67 -7.30
N ALA A 384 -34.96 -26.42 -7.10
CA ALA A 384 -35.20 -25.48 -8.18
C ALA A 384 -33.91 -25.20 -8.97
N ALA A 385 -32.81 -24.95 -8.26
CA ALA A 385 -31.49 -24.74 -8.87
C ALA A 385 -30.98 -25.96 -9.66
N PHE A 386 -31.18 -27.17 -9.16
CA PHE A 386 -30.82 -28.40 -9.87
C PHE A 386 -31.64 -28.60 -11.14
N ALA A 387 -32.94 -28.28 -11.11
CA ALA A 387 -33.77 -28.31 -12.30
C ALA A 387 -33.22 -27.36 -13.38
N VAL A 388 -32.90 -26.12 -12.99
CA VAL A 388 -32.27 -25.14 -13.89
C VAL A 388 -30.94 -25.63 -14.45
N ALA A 389 -30.05 -26.15 -13.60
CA ALA A 389 -28.74 -26.64 -14.02
C ALA A 389 -28.87 -27.82 -15.00
N ARG A 390 -29.72 -28.80 -14.68
CA ARG A 390 -30.01 -29.95 -15.55
C ARG A 390 -30.50 -29.51 -16.93
N ASP A 391 -31.50 -28.63 -16.96
CA ASP A 391 -32.11 -28.19 -18.22
C ASP A 391 -31.12 -27.36 -19.05
N THR A 392 -30.27 -26.55 -18.39
CA THR A 392 -29.19 -25.81 -19.03
C THR A 392 -28.13 -26.74 -19.65
N PHE A 393 -27.73 -27.79 -18.93
CA PHE A 393 -26.78 -28.77 -19.44
C PHE A 393 -27.32 -29.55 -20.64
N ALA A 394 -28.58 -29.97 -20.59
CA ALA A 394 -29.23 -30.66 -21.69
C ALA A 394 -29.34 -29.77 -22.96
N ALA A 395 -29.65 -28.48 -22.78
CA ALA A 395 -29.66 -27.53 -23.88
C ALA A 395 -28.27 -27.38 -24.54
N LEU A 396 -27.21 -27.23 -23.74
CA LEU A 396 -25.84 -27.15 -24.24
C LEU A 396 -25.39 -28.42 -24.96
N ASP A 397 -25.78 -29.60 -24.48
CA ASP A 397 -25.49 -30.88 -25.17
C ASP A 397 -26.18 -30.96 -26.54
N THR A 398 -27.38 -30.37 -26.66
CA THR A 398 -28.12 -30.30 -27.92
C THR A 398 -27.45 -29.31 -28.89
N GLU A 399 -27.05 -28.13 -28.42
CA GLU A 399 -26.32 -27.13 -29.22
C GLU A 399 -24.97 -27.67 -29.75
N LEU A 400 -24.28 -28.51 -28.98
CA LEU A 400 -23.04 -29.17 -29.41
C LEU A 400 -23.25 -30.28 -30.46
N THR A 401 -24.46 -30.84 -30.56
CA THR A 401 -24.78 -31.95 -31.46
C THR A 401 -25.43 -31.52 -32.78
N ASP A 402 -25.90 -30.27 -32.88
CA ASP A 402 -26.50 -29.71 -34.11
C ASP A 402 -25.96 -28.29 -34.43
N PRO A 403 -24.80 -28.16 -35.12
CA PRO A 403 -24.11 -26.87 -35.31
C PRO A 403 -24.74 -25.94 -36.38
N THR A 404 -25.99 -26.17 -36.79
CA THR A 404 -26.65 -25.43 -37.90
C THR A 404 -27.88 -24.59 -37.53
N SER A 405 -28.17 -24.33 -36.25
CA SER A 405 -29.28 -23.45 -35.83
C SER A 405 -28.86 -22.01 -35.53
#